data_AF-A0A7S0NDJ4-F1
#
_entry.id   AF-A0A7S0NDJ4-F1
#
_cell.length_a   1.000
_cell.length_b   1.000
_cell.length_c   1.000
_cell.angle_alpha   90.00
_cell.angle_beta   90.00
_cell.angle_gamma   90.00
#
_symmetry.space_group_name_H-M   'P 1'
#
loop_
_entity.id
_entity.type
_entity.pdbx_description
1 polymer ?
#
loop_
_entity_poly.entity_id
_entity_poly.type
_entity_poly.pdbx_seq_one_letter_code
_entity_poly.pdbx_strand_id
1 'polypeptide(L)'
;KQPAGLVWRPVSGPEGSAIRTNMYAAESTYSLRFIEYLSKFLLNYDASSIALWKRRGDELSVLPMDAYQDKRLEQFASFSASVEYGLKRYNGTEGAAPPGQVPVPRV
;
A
#
# COMPACT_ATOMS: atom_id res chain seq x y z
N LYS A 1 -13.32 10.55 27.63
CA LYS A 1 -11.99 10.12 27.12
C LYS A 1 -12.14 9.85 25.62
N GLN A 2 -11.74 10.78 24.76
CA GLN A 2 -11.74 10.56 23.31
C GLN A 2 -10.52 9.70 22.93
N PRO A 3 -10.62 8.76 21.98
CA PRO A 3 -9.45 8.01 21.51
C PRO A 3 -8.51 8.96 20.79
N ALA A 4 -7.23 8.93 21.15
CA ALA A 4 -6.18 9.69 20.49
C ALA A 4 -6.20 9.38 18.99
N GLY A 5 -6.36 10.42 18.17
CA GLY A 5 -6.45 10.30 16.72
C GLY A 5 -5.23 9.61 16.13
N LEU A 6 -5.45 8.83 15.07
CA LEU A 6 -4.40 8.26 14.24
C LEU A 6 -3.63 9.42 13.59
N VAL A 7 -2.41 9.68 14.06
CA VAL A 7 -1.52 10.70 13.48
C VAL A 7 -0.47 10.01 12.61
N TRP A 8 -0.48 10.32 11.31
CA TRP A 8 0.56 9.91 10.38
C TRP A 8 1.85 10.67 10.70
N ARG A 9 2.94 9.94 10.99
CA ARG A 9 4.27 10.55 11.21
C ARG A 9 5.06 10.64 9.90
N PRO A 10 5.61 11.80 9.54
CA PRO A 10 6.52 11.91 8.40
C PRO A 10 7.86 11.26 8.72
N VAL A 11 8.46 10.61 7.71
CA VAL A 11 9.78 9.98 7.80
C VAL A 11 10.82 10.94 7.24
N SER A 12 11.69 11.48 8.09
CA SER A 12 12.83 12.29 7.65
C SER A 12 14.05 11.39 7.42
N GLY A 13 14.44 11.20 6.16
CA GLY A 13 15.71 10.55 5.79
C GLY A 13 16.79 11.60 5.46
N PRO A 14 18.09 11.32 5.72
CA PRO A 14 19.17 12.22 5.34
C PRO A 14 19.30 12.31 3.81
N GLU A 15 19.51 13.52 3.31
CA GLU A 15 19.61 13.84 1.90
C GLU A 15 20.70 13.00 1.19
N GLY A 16 20.33 12.35 0.07
CA GLY A 16 21.30 12.02 -0.98
C GLY A 16 21.72 10.55 -1.21
N SER A 17 21.14 9.53 -0.57
CA SER A 17 21.60 8.12 -0.75
C SER A 17 20.48 7.14 -1.18
N ALA A 18 19.74 7.50 -2.23
CA ALA A 18 18.32 7.19 -2.38
C ALA A 18 17.89 5.81 -2.96
N ILE A 19 18.77 4.82 -3.20
CA ILE A 19 18.31 3.57 -3.87
C ILE A 19 18.57 2.30 -3.05
N ARG A 20 19.77 2.10 -2.50
CA ARG A 20 20.12 0.83 -1.83
C ARG A 20 19.75 0.78 -0.35
N THR A 21 19.80 1.92 0.35
CA THR A 21 19.44 2.03 1.77
C THR A 21 17.93 1.84 2.01
N ASN A 22 17.12 2.21 1.01
CA ASN A 22 15.65 2.19 1.09
C ASN A 22 15.04 0.77 1.09
N MET A 23 15.78 -0.25 0.66
CA MET A 23 15.26 -1.63 0.69
C MET A 23 15.27 -2.20 2.12
N TYR A 24 16.22 -1.80 2.97
CA TYR A 24 16.33 -2.23 4.38
C TYR A 24 15.54 -1.32 5.36
N ALA A 25 15.39 -0.01 5.08
CA ALA A 25 14.56 0.91 5.88
C ALA A 25 13.03 0.67 5.74
N ALA A 26 12.68 -0.21 4.80
CA ALA A 26 11.35 -0.74 4.60
C ALA A 26 10.73 -1.36 5.85
N GLU A 27 11.46 -2.32 6.41
CA GLU A 27 11.05 -3.07 7.60
C GLU A 27 11.02 -2.17 8.83
N SER A 28 11.78 -1.06 8.83
CA SER A 28 11.79 -0.10 9.94
C SER A 28 10.61 0.87 9.94
N THR A 29 9.89 1.02 8.82
CA THR A 29 8.82 2.03 8.69
C THR A 29 7.43 1.42 8.75
N TYR A 30 7.20 0.31 8.02
CA TYR A 30 5.91 -0.37 8.00
C TYR A 30 6.13 -1.86 8.19
N SER A 31 5.52 -2.43 9.24
CA SER A 31 5.61 -3.87 9.48
C SER A 31 5.00 -4.68 8.32
N LEU A 32 5.53 -5.88 8.08
CA LEU A 32 4.98 -6.82 7.10
C LEU A 32 3.47 -7.05 7.31
N ARG A 33 3.03 -7.16 8.57
CA ARG A 33 1.60 -7.31 8.91
C ARG A 33 0.74 -6.13 8.45
N PHE A 34 1.28 -4.91 8.54
CA PHE A 34 0.58 -3.72 8.05
C PHE A 34 0.47 -3.73 6.53
N ILE A 35 1.57 -4.06 5.83
CA ILE A 35 1.57 -4.16 4.36
C ILE A 35 0.57 -5.22 3.89
N GLU A 36 0.55 -6.38 4.56
CA GLU A 36 -0.40 -7.45 4.26
C GLU A 36 -1.85 -7.01 4.50
N TYR A 37 -2.11 -6.36 5.64
CA TYR A 37 -3.42 -5.78 5.95
C TYR A 37 -3.87 -4.76 4.91
N LEU A 38 -3.02 -3.79 4.58
CA LEU A 38 -3.34 -2.74 3.60
C LEU A 38 -3.55 -3.34 2.21
N SER A 39 -2.76 -4.34 1.82
CA SER A 39 -2.94 -5.04 0.56
C SER A 39 -4.32 -5.69 0.50
N LYS A 40 -4.74 -6.40 1.56
CA LYS A 40 -6.08 -6.96 1.66
C LYS A 40 -7.16 -5.88 1.65
N PHE A 41 -6.95 -4.76 2.34
CA PHE A 41 -7.87 -3.63 2.35
C PHE A 41 -8.10 -3.08 0.94
N LEU A 42 -7.02 -2.79 0.19
CA LEU A 42 -7.11 -2.28 -1.18
C LEU A 42 -7.83 -3.27 -2.11
N LEU A 43 -7.54 -4.57 -1.99
CA LEU A 43 -8.21 -5.61 -2.77
C LEU A 43 -9.71 -5.77 -2.46
N ASN A 44 -10.22 -5.19 -1.38
CA ASN A 44 -11.63 -5.26 -1.00
C ASN A 44 -12.38 -3.93 -1.14
N TYR A 45 -11.69 -2.78 -1.08
CA TYR A 45 -12.34 -1.48 -0.98
C TYR A 45 -11.90 -0.46 -2.05
N ASP A 46 -10.73 -0.64 -2.68
CA ASP A 46 -10.30 0.24 -3.77
C ASP A 46 -10.75 -0.32 -5.13
N ALA A 47 -11.62 0.43 -5.83
CA ALA A 47 -12.21 0.00 -7.09
C ALA A 47 -11.16 -0.36 -8.15
N SER A 48 -10.08 0.41 -8.24
CA SER A 48 -9.00 0.19 -9.21
C SER A 48 -8.22 -1.10 -8.92
N SER A 49 -7.88 -1.33 -7.65
CA SER A 49 -7.21 -2.54 -7.18
C SER A 49 -8.08 -3.78 -7.35
N ILE A 50 -9.39 -3.67 -7.06
CA ILE A 50 -10.36 -4.75 -7.29
C ILE A 50 -10.41 -5.12 -8.78
N ALA A 51 -10.50 -4.12 -9.67
CA ALA A 51 -10.55 -4.36 -11.11
C ALA A 51 -9.27 -5.03 -11.64
N LEU A 52 -8.10 -4.56 -11.20
CA LEU A 52 -6.82 -5.18 -11.53
C LEU A 52 -6.74 -6.64 -11.06
N TRP A 53 -7.18 -6.90 -9.83
CA TRP A 53 -7.14 -8.22 -9.20
C TRP A 53 -8.06 -9.23 -9.87
N LYS A 54 -9.24 -8.78 -10.33
CA LYS A 54 -10.18 -9.59 -11.13
C LYS A 54 -9.59 -9.91 -12.48
N ARG A 55 -9.12 -8.90 -13.23
CA ARG A 55 -8.50 -9.10 -14.55
C ARG A 55 -7.36 -10.12 -14.51
N ARG A 56 -6.47 -10.00 -13.52
CA ARG A 56 -5.37 -10.95 -13.30
C ARG A 56 -5.86 -12.34 -12.90
N GLY A 57 -7.00 -12.46 -12.23
CA GLY A 57 -7.62 -13.75 -11.89
C GLY A 57 -8.24 -14.43 -13.10
N ASP A 58 -8.88 -13.66 -13.98
CA ASP A 58 -9.50 -14.17 -15.21
C ASP A 58 -8.45 -14.77 -16.16
N GLU A 59 -7.24 -14.21 -16.20
CA GLU A 59 -6.09 -14.77 -16.93
C GLU A 59 -5.70 -16.18 -16.46
N LEU A 60 -6.07 -16.56 -15.24
CA LEU A 60 -5.75 -17.86 -14.63
C LEU A 60 -6.92 -18.86 -14.67
N SER A 61 -8.08 -18.49 -15.19
CA SER A 61 -9.32 -19.29 -15.07
C SER A 61 -9.25 -20.66 -15.76
N VAL A 62 -8.29 -20.86 -16.64
CA VAL A 62 -8.05 -22.12 -17.36
C VAL A 62 -7.16 -23.10 -16.61
N LEU A 63 -6.55 -22.68 -15.50
CA LEU A 63 -5.63 -23.51 -14.74
C LEU A 63 -6.37 -24.52 -13.84
N PRO A 64 -5.76 -25.70 -13.61
CA PRO A 64 -6.20 -26.60 -12.54
C PRO A 64 -6.20 -25.89 -11.19
N MET A 65 -7.09 -26.31 -10.28
CA MET A 65 -7.32 -25.60 -9.01
C MET A 65 -6.05 -25.38 -8.18
N ASP A 66 -5.16 -26.38 -8.10
CA ASP A 66 -3.92 -26.27 -7.32
C ASP A 66 -2.96 -25.24 -7.94
N ALA A 67 -2.77 -25.30 -9.26
CA ALA A 67 -1.99 -24.32 -10.01
C ALA A 67 -2.62 -22.91 -9.96
N TYR A 68 -3.95 -22.83 -9.92
CA TYR A 68 -4.66 -21.58 -9.72
C TYR A 68 -4.34 -20.98 -8.34
N GLN A 69 -4.40 -21.75 -7.25
CA GLN A 69 -4.09 -21.26 -5.91
C GLN A 69 -2.65 -20.74 -5.79
N ASP A 70 -1.68 -21.51 -6.31
CA ASP A 70 -0.27 -21.11 -6.32
C ASP A 70 -0.07 -19.79 -7.10
N LYS A 71 -0.70 -19.66 -8.27
CA LYS A 71 -0.64 -18.43 -9.06
C LYS A 71 -1.34 -17.25 -8.39
N ARG A 72 -2.42 -17.48 -7.65
CA ARG A 72 -3.08 -16.43 -6.88
C ARG A 72 -2.23 -15.97 -5.70
N LEU A 73 -1.49 -16.88 -5.06
CA LEU A 73 -0.54 -16.53 -4.02
C LEU A 73 0.63 -15.71 -4.57
N GLU A 74 1.21 -16.11 -5.71
CA GLU A 74 2.24 -15.34 -6.42
C GLU A 74 1.74 -13.94 -6.80
N GLN A 75 0.51 -13.83 -7.33
CA GLN A 75 -0.11 -12.54 -7.66
C GLN A 75 -0.30 -11.68 -6.41
N PHE A 76 -0.71 -12.26 -5.28
CA PHE A 76 -0.84 -11.54 -4.02
C PHE A 76 0.51 -11.01 -3.54
N ALA A 77 1.56 -11.85 -3.56
CA ALA A 77 2.90 -11.45 -3.17
C ALA A 77 3.45 -10.30 -4.03
N SER A 78 3.24 -10.36 -5.35
CA SER A 78 3.60 -9.29 -6.29
C SER A 78 2.82 -8.00 -6.01
N PHE A 79 1.53 -8.11 -5.72
CA PHE A 79 0.68 -6.97 -5.38
C PHE A 79 1.14 -6.32 -4.07
N SER A 80 1.35 -7.09 -3.01
CA SER A 80 1.81 -6.56 -1.72
C SER A 80 3.19 -5.90 -1.81
N ALA A 81 4.10 -6.44 -2.62
CA ALA A 81 5.40 -5.81 -2.89
C ALA A 81 5.24 -4.44 -3.60
N SER A 82 4.24 -4.31 -4.48
CA SER A 82 3.94 -3.04 -5.14
C SER A 82 3.37 -2.00 -4.17
N VAL A 83 2.50 -2.43 -3.24
CA VAL A 83 1.97 -1.59 -2.15
C VAL A 83 3.11 -1.10 -1.26
N GLU A 84 3.99 -2.01 -0.83
CA GLU A 84 5.17 -1.68 -0.06
C GLU A 84 6.06 -0.66 -0.79
N TYR A 85 6.33 -0.87 -2.07
CA TYR A 85 7.10 0.05 -2.89
C TYR A 85 6.45 1.44 -2.97
N GLY A 86 5.14 1.51 -3.15
CA GLY A 86 4.39 2.76 -3.18
C GLY A 86 4.50 3.52 -1.85
N LEU A 87 4.33 2.83 -0.73
CA LEU A 87 4.47 3.42 0.61
C LEU A 87 5.87 3.97 0.87
N LYS A 88 6.92 3.27 0.42
CA LYS A 88 8.31 3.74 0.55
C LYS A 88 8.59 5.01 -0.24
N ARG A 89 7.92 5.17 -1.38
CA ARG A 89 8.10 6.32 -2.27
C ARG A 89 7.21 7.51 -1.91
N TYR A 90 6.21 7.29 -1.06
CA TYR A 90 5.27 8.33 -0.68
C TYR A 90 5.97 9.39 0.19
N ASN A 91 6.37 10.49 -0.44
CA ASN A 91 6.89 11.66 0.24
C ASN A 91 5.67 12.48 0.67
N GLY A 92 5.32 12.44 1.97
CA GLY A 92 4.02 12.89 2.53
C GLY A 92 3.56 14.33 2.23
N THR A 93 4.31 15.10 1.44
CA THR A 93 3.90 16.36 0.82
C THR A 93 2.88 16.20 -0.31
N GLU A 94 2.79 15.03 -0.95
CA GLU A 94 1.80 14.80 -2.03
C GLU A 94 0.36 14.58 -1.53
N GLY A 95 0.16 14.46 -0.20
CA GLY A 95 -1.16 14.43 0.43
C GLY A 95 -1.31 15.33 1.66
N ALA A 96 -0.33 16.19 1.94
CA ALA A 96 -0.51 17.28 2.88
C ALA A 96 -1.41 18.33 2.21
N ALA A 97 -2.58 18.59 2.79
CA ALA A 97 -3.31 19.81 2.44
C ALA A 97 -2.33 20.99 2.62
N PRO A 98 -2.22 21.90 1.64
CA PRO A 98 -1.32 23.04 1.77
C PRO A 98 -1.63 23.77 3.08
N PRO A 99 -0.61 24.19 3.86
CA PRO A 99 -0.84 24.84 5.14
C PRO A 99 -1.72 26.07 4.95
N GLY A 100 -2.95 26.01 5.47
CA GLY A 100 -3.94 27.09 5.38
C GLY A 100 -5.33 26.71 4.86
N GLN A 101 -5.54 25.52 4.30
CA GLN A 101 -6.89 25.07 3.93
C GLN A 101 -7.57 24.31 5.07
N VAL A 102 -8.33 25.05 5.87
CA VAL A 102 -9.32 24.47 6.78
C VAL A 102 -10.41 23.80 5.91
N PRO A 103 -10.73 22.51 6.09
CA PRO A 103 -11.84 21.91 5.38
C PRO A 103 -13.13 22.57 5.87
N VAL A 104 -13.80 23.34 5.00
CA VAL A 104 -15.13 23.86 5.30
C VAL A 104 -16.10 22.69 5.28
N PRO A 105 -16.80 22.36 6.37
CA PRO A 105 -17.83 21.33 6.33
C PRO A 105 -18.93 21.80 5.38
N ARG A 106 -19.19 21.04 4.32
CA ARG A 106 -20.41 21.23 3.54
C ARG A 106 -21.57 20.72 4.39
N VAL A 107 -22.44 21.66 4.74
CA VAL A 107 -23.76 21.42 5.35
C VAL A 107 -24.66 20.76 4.33
#